data_AF-A0A0G0SC37-F1
#
_entry.id   AF-A0A0G0SC37-F1
#
_cell.length_a   1.000
_cell.length_b   1.000
_cell.length_c   1.000
_cell.angle_alpha   90.00
_cell.angle_beta   90.00
_cell.angle_gamma   90.00
#
_symmetry.space_group_name_H-M   'P 1'
#
loop_
_entity.id
_entity.type
_entity.pdbx_description
1 polymer ?
#
loop_
_entity_poly.entity_id
_entity_poly.type
_entity_poly.pdbx_seq_one_letter_code
_entity_poly.pdbx_strand_id
1 'polypeptide(L)'
;MRTYKTEGIILRRINFGEADRLITIFSKHYGKQKVLGKGVRKIKSRRAPHLELFNRSVIFLHRGKNFDIITEAQTINSFSDLRKDL
;
A
#
# COMPACT_ATOMS: atom_id res chain seq x y z
N MET A 1 -1.01 14.43 -15.86
CA MET A 1 -0.87 13.29 -14.91
C MET A 1 -1.10 13.81 -13.50
N ARG A 2 -1.92 13.14 -12.68
CA ARG A 2 -2.27 13.61 -11.33
C ARG A 2 -1.68 12.65 -10.29
N THR A 3 -0.64 13.10 -9.59
CA THR A 3 -0.16 12.44 -8.37
C THR A 3 -0.93 13.00 -7.17
N TYR A 4 -1.04 12.18 -6.13
CA TYR A 4 -1.59 12.61 -4.85
C TYR A 4 -0.99 11.74 -3.74
N LYS A 5 -1.11 12.20 -2.49
CA LYS A 5 -0.74 11.40 -1.33
C LYS A 5 -1.92 11.32 -0.37
N THR A 6 -2.00 10.22 0.35
CA THR A 6 -2.99 10.04 1.39
C THR A 6 -2.43 9.20 2.52
N GLU A 7 -2.91 9.46 3.72
CA GLU A 7 -2.68 8.59 4.86
C GLU A 7 -3.74 7.48 4.85
N GLY A 8 -3.34 6.25 5.14
CA GLY A 8 -4.30 5.16 5.28
C GLY A 8 -3.74 3.93 5.98
N ILE A 9 -4.66 3.03 6.33
CA ILE A 9 -4.35 1.74 6.94
C ILE A 9 -4.40 0.66 5.85
N ILE A 10 -3.40 -0.22 5.83
CA ILE A 10 -3.35 -1.37 4.93
C ILE A 10 -4.29 -2.46 5.44
N LEU A 11 -5.35 -2.77 4.69
CA LEU A 11 -6.38 -3.73 5.09
C LEU A 11 -6.22 -5.10 4.46
N ARG A 12 -5.64 -5.17 3.25
CA ARG A 12 -5.49 -6.43 2.52
C ARG A 12 -4.35 -6.35 1.52
N ARG A 13 -3.69 -7.48 1.28
CA ARG A 13 -2.63 -7.64 0.29
C ARG A 13 -2.89 -8.91 -0.51
N ILE A 14 -2.91 -8.79 -1.83
CA ILE A 14 -3.06 -9.93 -2.75
C ILE A 14 -1.87 -9.89 -3.70
N ASN A 15 -1.23 -11.04 -3.92
CA ASN A 15 -0.20 -11.17 -4.94
C ASN A 15 -0.82 -10.92 -6.32
N PHE A 16 -0.20 -10.05 -7.10
CA PHE A 16 -0.67 -9.69 -8.43
C PHE A 16 0.47 -9.91 -9.42
N GLY A 17 0.31 -10.85 -10.34
CA GLY A 17 1.41 -11.30 -11.20
C GLY A 17 2.62 -11.77 -10.39
N GLU A 18 3.81 -11.64 -10.98
CA GLU A 18 5.04 -12.18 -10.39
C GLU A 18 5.60 -11.31 -9.26
N ALA A 19 5.69 -10.00 -9.48
CA ALA A 19 6.42 -9.09 -8.60
C ALA A 19 5.55 -8.06 -7.87
N ASP A 20 4.26 -8.00 -8.16
CA ASP A 20 3.39 -6.92 -7.70
C ASP A 20 2.43 -7.38 -6.60
N ARG A 21 1.81 -6.41 -5.90
CA ARG A 21 0.67 -6.67 -5.02
C ARG A 21 -0.45 -5.68 -5.31
N LEU A 22 -1.67 -6.20 -5.31
CA LEU A 22 -2.87 -5.39 -5.18
C LEU A 22 -3.16 -5.19 -3.69
N ILE A 23 -3.22 -3.94 -3.26
CA ILE A 23 -3.28 -3.56 -1.85
C ILE A 23 -4.59 -2.80 -1.63
N THR A 24 -5.36 -3.24 -0.63
CA THR A 24 -6.55 -2.49 -0.19
C THR A 24 -6.16 -1.58 0.95
N ILE A 25 -6.44 -0.29 0.79
CA ILE A 25 -6.16 0.74 1.80
C ILE A 25 -7.47 1.40 2.21
N PHE A 26 -7.63 1.69 3.49
CA PHE A 26 -8.65 2.62 3.97
C PHE A 26 -7.96 3.95 4.26
N SER A 27 -8.23 4.93 3.41
CA SER A 27 -7.55 6.21 3.38
C SER A 27 -8.38 7.31 4.00
N LYS A 28 -7.70 8.29 4.61
CA LYS A 28 -8.31 9.44 5.29
C LYS A 28 -9.19 10.30 4.37
N HIS A 29 -8.80 10.43 3.10
CA HIS A 29 -9.44 11.38 2.17
C HIS A 29 -10.19 10.74 1.00
N TYR A 30 -9.96 9.45 0.72
CA TYR A 30 -10.55 8.76 -0.45
C TYR A 30 -11.30 7.48 -0.06
N GLY A 31 -11.46 7.22 1.24
CA GLY A 31 -12.12 6.02 1.74
C GLY A 31 -11.36 4.74 1.36
N LYS A 32 -12.10 3.64 1.20
CA LYS A 32 -11.56 2.32 0.89
C LYS A 32 -11.28 2.20 -0.61
N GLN A 33 -10.05 1.87 -0.97
CA GLN A 33 -9.63 1.75 -2.37
C GLN A 33 -8.59 0.65 -2.58
N LYS A 34 -8.54 0.11 -3.80
CA LYS A 34 -7.53 -0.86 -4.24
C LYS A 34 -6.47 -0.12 -5.06
N VAL A 35 -5.21 -0.32 -4.71
CA VAL A 35 -4.05 0.32 -5.34
C VAL A 35 -3.00 -0.73 -5.71
N LEU A 36 -2.24 -0.48 -6.77
CA LEU A 36 -1.23 -1.40 -7.28
C LEU A 36 0.17 -1.01 -6.79
N GLY A 37 0.78 -1.90 -6.01
CA GLY A 37 2.20 -1.84 -5.68
C GLY A 37 3.02 -2.58 -6.72
N LYS A 38 3.50 -1.90 -7.76
CA LYS A 38 4.37 -2.51 -8.77
C LYS A 38 5.75 -2.88 -8.19
N GLY A 39 6.20 -4.10 -8.38
CA GLY A 39 7.50 -4.61 -7.94
C GLY A 39 7.66 -4.72 -6.44
N VAL A 40 6.58 -4.61 -5.65
CA VAL A 40 6.68 -4.57 -4.18
C VAL A 40 7.08 -5.90 -3.57
N ARG A 41 6.96 -7.02 -4.30
CA ARG A 41 7.40 -8.34 -3.85
C ARG A 41 8.89 -8.60 -4.10
N LYS A 42 9.58 -7.73 -4.85
CA LYS A 42 11.02 -7.88 -5.07
C LYS A 42 11.76 -7.75 -3.73
N ILE A 43 12.76 -8.60 -3.52
CA ILE A 43 13.58 -8.60 -2.29
C ILE A 43 14.14 -7.21 -1.98
N LYS A 44 14.56 -6.46 -3.01
CA LYS A 44 15.13 -5.10 -2.88
C LYS A 44 14.06 -3.99 -2.79
N SER A 45 12.77 -4.31 -2.64
CA SER A 45 11.70 -3.31 -2.63
C SER A 45 11.71 -2.51 -1.34
N ARG A 46 12.05 -1.22 -1.45
CA ARG A 46 11.97 -0.26 -0.32
C ARG A 46 10.53 0.02 0.13
N ARG A 47 9.52 -0.24 -0.72
CA ARG A 47 8.10 0.00 -0.40
C ARG A 47 7.46 -1.14 0.39
N ALA A 48 8.00 -2.35 0.32
CA ALA A 48 7.35 -3.53 0.91
C ALA A 48 7.10 -3.39 2.43
N PRO A 49 8.09 -2.95 3.24
CA PRO A 49 7.90 -2.86 4.70
C PRO A 49 6.83 -1.84 5.10
N HIS A 50 6.62 -0.80 4.29
CA HIS A 50 5.62 0.25 4.54
C HIS A 50 4.20 -0.18 4.17
N LEU A 51 4.06 -1.30 3.47
CA LEU A 51 2.81 -1.81 2.94
C LEU A 51 2.46 -3.17 3.58
N GLU A 52 2.90 -3.39 4.83
CA GLU A 52 2.51 -4.53 5.66
C GLU A 52 1.09 -4.37 6.20
N LEU A 53 0.43 -5.49 6.47
CA LEU A 53 -0.96 -5.50 6.95
C LEU A 53 -1.09 -4.69 8.25
N PHE A 54 -2.15 -3.90 8.38
CA PHE A 54 -2.43 -3.01 9.51
C PHE A 54 -1.46 -1.84 9.70
N ASN A 55 -0.42 -1.68 8.89
CA ASN A 55 0.38 -0.46 8.96
C ASN A 55 -0.49 0.76 8.62
N ARG A 56 -0.33 1.81 9.41
CA ARG A 56 -0.77 3.16 9.06
C ARG A 56 0.39 3.85 8.35
N SER A 57 0.20 4.22 7.10
CA SER A 57 1.25 4.76 6.24
C SER A 57 0.77 5.97 5.45
N VAL A 58 1.69 6.89 5.16
CA VAL A 58 1.51 7.86 4.07
C VAL A 58 1.87 7.15 2.76
N ILE A 59 0.98 7.24 1.78
CA ILE A 59 1.11 6.55 0.49
C ILE A 59 1.04 7.59 -0.62
N PHE A 60 2.03 7.58 -1.49
CA PHE A 60 2.08 8.42 -2.68
C PHE A 60 1.61 7.61 -3.87
N LEU A 61 0.64 8.17 -4.59
CA LEU A 61 -0.11 7.49 -5.63
C LEU A 61 -0.07 8.30 -6.92
N HIS A 62 0.14 7.59 -8.02
CA HIS A 62 -0.06 8.11 -9.36
C HIS A 62 -1.39 7.57 -9.90
N ARG A 63 -2.29 8.46 -10.37
CA ARG A 63 -3.58 8.04 -10.92
C ARG A 63 -3.41 7.13 -12.14
N GLY A 64 -3.97 5.93 -12.08
CA GLY A 64 -3.95 4.98 -13.19
C GLY A 64 -5.29 4.87 -13.91
N LYS A 65 -5.33 4.06 -14.97
CA LYS A 65 -6.59 3.78 -15.69
C LYS A 65 -7.50 2.83 -14.90
N ASN A 66 -6.93 1.74 -14.39
CA ASN A 66 -7.67 0.71 -13.65
C ASN A 66 -7.37 0.74 -12.15
N PHE A 67 -6.09 0.91 -11.79
CA PHE A 67 -5.63 1.02 -10.42
C PHE A 67 -4.64 2.17 -10.31
N ASP A 68 -4.75 2.93 -9.23
CA ASP A 68 -3.72 3.89 -8.86
C ASP A 68 -2.45 3.16 -8.43
N ILE A 69 -1.30 3.69 -8.83
CA ILE A 69 -0.01 3.03 -8.65
C ILE A 69 0.70 3.66 -7.46
N ILE A 70 1.13 2.83 -6.50
CA ILE A 70 1.96 3.28 -5.38
C ILE A 70 3.35 3.61 -5.91
N THR A 71 3.75 4.88 -5.82
CA THR A 71 5.09 5.34 -6.20
C THR A 71 6.03 5.36 -5.00
N GLU A 72 5.53 5.66 -3.81
CA GLU A 72 6.27 5.70 -2.56
C GLU A 72 5.34 5.40 -1.38
N ALA A 73 5.88 4.92 -0.26
CA ALA A 73 5.15 4.73 0.99
C ALA A 73 6.08 4.95 2.18
N GLN A 74 5.55 5.51 3.26
CA GLN A 74 6.28 5.75 4.52
C GLN A 74 5.38 5.35 5.69
N THR A 75 5.89 4.51 6.58
CA THR A 75 5.15 4.05 7.77
C THR A 75 5.05 5.20 8.77
N ILE A 76 3.85 5.49 9.25
CA ILE A 76 3.62 6.34 10.43
C ILE A 76 3.59 5.47 11.69
N ASN A 77 2.84 4.37 11.65
CA ASN A 77 2.77 3.42 12.74
C ASN A 77 2.66 1.98 12.21
N SER A 78 3.44 1.08 12.79
CA SER A 78 3.36 -0.36 12.53
C SER A 78 2.70 -1.03 13.72
N PHE A 79 1.45 -1.44 13.57
CA PHE A 79 0.76 -2.28 14.55
C PHE A 79 1.16 -3.75 14.36
N SER A 80 2.44 -4.05 14.58
CA SER A 80 3.01 -5.38 14.31
C SER A 80 2.42 -6.47 15.17
N ASP A 81 2.00 -6.16 16.39
CA ASP A 81 1.46 -7.17 17.31
C ASP A 81 0.09 -7.66 16.86
N LEU A 82 -0.72 -6.81 16.20
CA LEU A 82 -1.97 -7.25 15.57
C LEU A 82 -1.76 -8.31 14.48
N ARG A 83 -0.56 -8.39 13.90
CA ARG A 83 -0.24 -9.44 12.91
C ARG A 83 0.21 -10.75 13.55
N LYS A 84 0.64 -10.74 14.82
CA LYS A 84 1.11 -11.93 15.54
C LYS A 84 -0.05 -12.74 16.14
N ASP A 85 -1.22 -12.13 16.23
CA ASP A 85 -2.46 -12.68 16.82
C ASP A 85 -3.47 -13.13 15.73
N LEU A 86 -2.97 -13.56 14.58
CA LEU A 86 -3.73 -14.05 13.42
C LEU A 86 -3.17 -15.40 12.97
#